data_AF-A0A6H9XI61-F1
#
_entry.id   AF-A0A6H9XI61-F1
#
_cell.length_a   1.000
_cell.length_b   1.000
_cell.length_c   1.000
_cell.angle_alpha   90.00
_cell.angle_beta   90.00
_cell.angle_gamma   90.00
#
_symmetry.space_group_name_H-M   'P 1'
#
loop_
_entity.id
_entity.type
_entity.pdbx_description
1 polymer ?
#
loop_
_entity_poly.entity_id
_entity_poly.type
_entity_poly.pdbx_seq_one_letter_code
_entity_poly.pdbx_strand_id
1 'polypeptide(L)'
;MSGARGDDSVDASGAAGSAAAVGEYGPLGPGHAPVKDPLKGLRGVMAGAMGMEATTFYLALTVILRVDGGAYWTTVNWVSITVLATLMLVMSFFQGKSWAVPVNIGLQVVALFGFIIHPAVGVVAVLFAVVWWYILYLRRNLLERMKRGLLTTQHT
;
A
#
# COMPACT_ATOMS: atom_id res chain seq x y z
N MET A 1 1.84 45.39 -56.35
CA MET A 1 1.22 45.34 -55.01
C MET A 1 0.13 44.27 -55.03
N SER A 2 0.46 43.03 -54.69
CA SER A 2 -0.45 41.91 -54.42
C SER A 2 0.50 40.75 -54.09
N GLY A 3 0.58 40.17 -52.91
CA GLY A 3 -0.37 40.02 -51.82
C GLY A 3 0.02 38.67 -51.20
N ALA A 4 1.08 38.66 -50.37
CA ALA A 4 1.57 37.46 -49.70
C ALA A 4 0.58 37.05 -48.62
N ARG A 5 -0.09 35.91 -48.83
CA ARG A 5 -0.98 35.28 -47.84
C ARG A 5 -1.00 33.79 -48.13
N GLY A 6 -0.16 33.01 -47.46
CA GLY A 6 -0.22 31.57 -47.64
C GLY A 6 0.88 30.79 -46.93
N ASP A 7 0.91 30.79 -45.60
CA ASP A 7 1.77 29.88 -44.83
C ASP A 7 1.43 29.70 -43.33
N ASP A 8 0.47 30.43 -42.75
CA ASP A 8 0.23 30.37 -41.29
C ASP A 8 -0.50 29.09 -40.78
N SER A 9 -0.89 28.15 -41.64
CA SER A 9 -1.72 27.00 -41.23
C SER A 9 -0.96 25.73 -40.82
N VAL A 10 0.36 25.68 -41.01
CA VAL A 10 1.15 24.46 -40.78
C VAL A 10 1.69 24.35 -39.34
N ASP A 11 1.86 25.47 -38.64
CA ASP A 11 2.52 25.49 -37.32
C ASP A 11 1.56 25.32 -36.12
N ALA A 12 0.25 25.48 -36.32
CA ALA A 12 -0.72 25.41 -35.21
C ALA A 12 -1.02 23.96 -34.76
N SER A 13 -0.93 22.97 -35.65
CA SER A 13 -1.25 21.57 -35.31
C SER A 13 -0.13 20.88 -34.52
N GLY A 14 1.13 21.25 -34.78
CA GLY A 14 2.29 20.76 -34.03
C GLY A 14 2.39 21.35 -32.62
N ALA A 15 2.03 22.63 -32.46
CA ALA A 15 2.00 23.29 -31.15
C ALA A 15 0.89 22.73 -30.23
N ALA A 16 -0.26 22.38 -30.78
CA ALA A 16 -1.37 21.78 -30.02
C ALA A 16 -1.04 20.39 -29.45
N GLY A 17 -0.27 19.58 -30.18
CA GLY A 17 0.21 18.28 -29.69
C GLY A 17 1.27 18.39 -28.58
N SER A 18 2.11 19.43 -28.63
CA SER A 18 3.12 19.71 -27.60
C SER A 18 2.48 20.26 -26.31
N ALA A 19 1.50 21.17 -26.42
CA ALA A 19 0.84 21.77 -25.26
C ALA A 19 -0.02 20.76 -24.46
N ALA A 20 -0.62 19.77 -25.12
CA ALA A 20 -1.34 18.69 -24.45
C ALA A 20 -0.42 17.81 -23.57
N ALA A 21 0.84 17.61 -23.98
CA ALA A 21 1.82 16.83 -23.24
C ALA A 21 2.42 17.58 -22.03
N VAL A 22 2.37 18.92 -22.02
CA VAL A 22 2.99 19.79 -20.99
C VAL A 22 2.23 19.75 -19.65
N GLY A 23 0.99 19.25 -19.62
CA GLY A 23 0.20 19.11 -18.39
C GLY A 23 0.13 17.69 -17.80
N GLU A 24 0.39 16.66 -18.61
CA GLU A 24 0.15 15.25 -18.23
C GLU A 24 1.41 14.56 -17.70
N TYR A 25 2.59 15.01 -18.14
CA TYR A 25 3.89 14.47 -17.75
C TYR A 25 4.70 15.49 -16.96
N GLY A 26 5.57 15.01 -16.07
CA GLY A 26 6.43 15.85 -15.26
C GLY A 26 7.49 16.61 -16.08
N PRO A 27 8.25 17.53 -15.45
CA PRO A 27 9.25 18.38 -16.13
C PRO A 27 10.34 17.62 -16.92
N LEU A 28 10.42 16.31 -16.73
CA LEU A 28 11.38 15.41 -17.36
C LEU A 28 10.82 14.74 -18.63
N GLY A 29 9.56 14.95 -18.99
CA GLY A 29 8.91 14.32 -20.14
C GLY A 29 8.40 12.89 -19.86
N PRO A 30 7.89 12.18 -20.89
CA PRO A 30 7.39 10.83 -20.76
C PRO A 30 8.54 9.87 -20.46
N GLY A 31 8.76 9.56 -19.18
CA GLY A 31 9.82 8.66 -18.75
C GLY A 31 9.66 7.24 -19.28
N HIS A 32 10.77 6.57 -19.58
CA HIS A 32 10.78 5.16 -20.00
C HIS A 32 10.34 4.22 -18.87
N ALA A 33 10.10 2.94 -19.19
CA ALA A 33 9.80 1.94 -18.17
C ALA A 33 11.00 1.80 -17.21
N PRO A 34 10.81 1.90 -15.87
CA PRO A 34 11.92 1.86 -14.93
C PRO A 34 12.75 0.57 -15.01
N VAL A 35 14.08 0.68 -15.04
CA VAL A 35 15.02 -0.46 -15.08
C VAL A 35 14.91 -1.37 -13.84
N LYS A 36 14.53 -0.81 -12.69
CA LYS A 36 14.16 -1.54 -11.46
C LYS A 36 12.73 -1.19 -11.09
N ASP A 37 11.88 -2.21 -10.93
CA ASP A 37 10.48 -2.03 -10.50
C ASP A 37 10.40 -1.63 -9.02
N PRO A 38 10.04 -0.38 -8.68
CA PRO A 38 9.93 0.08 -7.30
C PRO A 38 8.81 -0.65 -6.52
N LEU A 39 7.82 -1.22 -7.21
CA LEU A 39 6.74 -1.98 -6.57
C LEU A 39 7.24 -3.30 -5.99
N LYS A 40 8.37 -3.82 -6.48
CA LYS A 40 9.00 -5.04 -5.95
C LYS A 40 9.55 -4.82 -4.53
N GLY A 41 10.10 -3.64 -4.26
CA GLY A 41 10.55 -3.27 -2.90
C GLY A 41 9.37 -3.10 -1.93
N LEU A 42 8.30 -2.44 -2.39
CA LEU A 42 7.09 -2.24 -1.59
C LEU A 42 6.41 -3.55 -1.20
N ARG A 43 6.50 -4.59 -2.05
CA ARG A 43 6.03 -5.94 -1.73
C ARG A 43 6.76 -6.56 -0.53
N GLY A 44 8.07 -6.35 -0.42
CA GLY A 44 8.85 -6.79 0.74
C GLY A 44 8.40 -6.09 2.02
N VAL A 45 8.12 -4.78 1.95
CA VAL A 45 7.60 -4.01 3.08
C VAL A 45 6.22 -4.50 3.52
N MET A 46 5.30 -4.79 2.58
CA MET A 46 3.99 -5.37 2.89
C MET A 46 4.07 -6.74 3.56
N ALA A 47 5.04 -7.58 3.16
CA ALA A 47 5.27 -8.87 3.80
C ALA A 47 5.84 -8.67 5.22
N GLY A 48 6.86 -7.82 5.37
CA GLY A 48 7.43 -7.49 6.67
C GLY A 48 6.40 -6.94 7.66
N ALA A 49 5.53 -6.02 7.22
CA ALA A 49 4.46 -5.48 8.03
C ALA A 49 3.50 -6.58 8.52
N MET A 50 3.07 -7.48 7.63
CA MET A 50 2.17 -8.59 7.99
C MET A 50 2.81 -9.57 8.97
N GLY A 51 4.10 -9.90 8.79
CA GLY A 51 4.82 -10.78 9.72
C GLY A 51 5.02 -10.16 11.10
N MET A 52 5.33 -8.86 11.15
CA MET A 52 5.44 -8.11 12.41
C MET A 52 4.11 -8.01 13.13
N GLU A 53 3.02 -7.78 12.38
CA GLU A 53 1.66 -7.77 12.91
C GLU A 53 1.30 -9.11 13.56
N ALA A 54 1.49 -10.21 12.83
CA ALA A 54 1.25 -11.55 13.36
C ALA A 54 2.04 -11.82 14.65
N THR A 55 3.32 -11.46 14.68
CA THR A 55 4.17 -11.58 15.87
C THR A 55 3.62 -10.75 17.04
N THR A 56 3.16 -9.54 16.77
CA THR A 56 2.58 -8.66 17.79
C THR A 56 1.29 -9.25 18.38
N PHE A 57 0.45 -9.89 17.55
CA PHE A 57 -0.74 -10.59 18.03
C PHE A 57 -0.40 -11.83 18.88
N TYR A 58 0.64 -12.59 18.54
CA TYR A 58 1.12 -13.65 19.41
C TYR A 58 1.65 -13.11 20.75
N LEU A 59 2.35 -11.97 20.74
CA LEU A 59 2.75 -11.31 21.97
C LEU A 59 1.54 -10.81 22.77
N ALA A 60 0.47 -10.38 22.11
CA ALA A 60 -0.76 -9.97 22.79
C ALA A 60 -1.41 -11.12 23.57
N LEU A 61 -1.28 -12.39 23.14
CA LEU A 61 -1.71 -13.55 23.94
C LEU A 61 -1.01 -13.58 25.31
N THR A 62 0.29 -13.30 25.35
CA THR A 62 1.05 -13.27 26.60
C THR A 62 0.59 -12.14 27.52
N VAL A 63 0.14 -11.01 26.95
CA VAL A 63 -0.43 -9.89 27.69
C VAL A 63 -1.77 -10.28 28.29
N ILE A 64 -2.68 -10.86 27.52
CA ILE A 64 -4.02 -11.28 27.99
C ILE A 64 -3.92 -12.32 29.11
N LEU A 65 -2.92 -13.20 29.05
CA LEU A 65 -2.69 -14.20 30.09
C LEU A 65 -2.18 -13.60 31.41
N ARG A 66 -1.39 -12.51 31.34
CA ARG A 66 -0.68 -11.95 32.51
C ARG A 66 -1.34 -10.72 33.10
N VAL A 67 -2.06 -9.95 32.29
CA VAL A 67 -2.77 -8.74 32.72
C VAL A 67 -4.12 -9.12 33.31
N ASP A 68 -4.55 -8.39 34.34
CA ASP A 68 -5.83 -8.58 35.06
C ASP A 68 -6.04 -10.00 35.62
N GLY A 69 -4.97 -10.72 35.92
CA GLY A 69 -5.03 -12.09 36.42
C GLY A 69 -5.62 -13.11 35.43
N GLY A 70 -5.64 -12.78 34.13
CA GLY A 70 -6.19 -13.65 33.09
C GLY A 70 -7.73 -13.60 32.96
N ALA A 71 -8.39 -12.55 33.43
CA ALA A 71 -9.85 -12.39 33.33
C ALA A 71 -10.40 -12.59 31.91
N TYR A 72 -9.62 -12.24 30.88
CA TYR A 72 -9.98 -12.37 29.47
C TYR A 72 -9.44 -13.66 28.82
N TRP A 73 -8.79 -14.55 29.58
CA TRP A 73 -8.23 -15.83 29.13
C TRP A 73 -9.30 -16.92 29.01
N THR A 74 -10.34 -16.65 28.22
CA THR A 74 -11.34 -17.66 27.86
C THR A 74 -10.86 -18.47 26.66
N THR A 75 -11.32 -19.72 26.55
CA THR A 75 -10.94 -20.59 25.42
C THR A 75 -11.21 -19.97 24.06
N VAL A 76 -12.34 -19.27 23.93
CA VAL A 76 -12.73 -18.62 22.68
C VAL A 76 -11.76 -17.48 22.32
N ASN A 77 -11.35 -16.69 23.31
CA ASN A 77 -10.51 -15.51 23.10
C ASN A 77 -9.09 -15.86 22.66
N TRP A 78 -8.40 -16.74 23.39
CA TRP A 78 -7.01 -17.07 23.03
C TRP A 78 -6.93 -17.90 21.74
N VAL A 79 -7.90 -18.80 21.50
CA VAL A 79 -7.95 -19.58 20.25
C VAL A 79 -8.18 -18.67 19.05
N SER A 80 -9.16 -17.76 19.12
CA SER A 80 -9.47 -16.84 18.01
C SER A 80 -8.27 -15.96 17.65
N ILE A 81 -7.56 -15.40 18.64
CA ILE A 81 -6.34 -14.63 18.41
C ILE A 81 -5.23 -15.49 17.80
N THR A 82 -5.04 -16.71 18.29
CA THR A 82 -4.01 -17.64 17.76
C THR A 82 -4.28 -17.99 16.31
N VAL A 83 -5.54 -18.29 15.96
CA VAL A 83 -5.95 -18.57 14.58
C VAL A 83 -5.73 -17.34 13.70
N LEU A 84 -6.16 -16.16 14.14
CA LEU A 84 -5.98 -14.92 13.39
C LEU A 84 -4.49 -14.60 13.14
N ALA A 85 -3.66 -14.67 14.19
CA ALA A 85 -2.22 -14.42 14.09
C ALA A 85 -1.54 -15.42 13.14
N THR A 86 -1.96 -16.69 13.19
CA THR A 86 -1.43 -17.72 12.28
C THR A 86 -1.84 -17.46 10.84
N LEU A 87 -3.08 -17.04 10.59
CA LEU A 87 -3.55 -16.66 9.26
C LEU A 87 -2.75 -15.47 8.71
N MET A 88 -2.53 -14.43 9.52
CA MET A 88 -1.70 -13.28 9.17
C MET A 88 -0.26 -13.72 8.85
N LEU A 89 0.34 -14.57 9.70
CA LEU A 89 1.69 -15.08 9.50
C LEU A 89 1.82 -15.84 8.19
N VAL A 90 0.88 -16.74 7.89
CA VAL A 90 0.85 -17.48 6.62
C VAL A 90 0.71 -16.50 5.46
N MET A 91 -0.22 -15.55 5.54
CA MET A 91 -0.45 -14.54 4.49
C MET A 91 0.77 -13.66 4.22
N SER A 92 1.60 -13.39 5.24
CA SER A 92 2.87 -12.67 5.08
C SER A 92 3.75 -13.24 3.95
N PHE A 93 3.78 -14.58 3.80
CA PHE A 93 4.57 -15.24 2.76
C PHE A 93 3.94 -15.14 1.36
N PHE A 94 2.64 -14.88 1.26
CA PHE A 94 1.90 -14.82 -0.01
C PHE A 94 1.74 -13.40 -0.58
N GLN A 95 2.39 -12.39 0.01
CA GLN A 95 2.29 -10.98 -0.37
C GLN A 95 2.71 -10.65 -1.81
N GLY A 96 3.30 -11.60 -2.52
CA GLY A 96 3.67 -11.46 -3.92
C GLY A 96 2.53 -11.58 -4.93
N LYS A 97 1.30 -11.89 -4.50
CA LYS A 97 0.15 -12.08 -5.40
C LYS A 97 -0.74 -10.83 -5.45
N SER A 98 -1.34 -10.54 -6.61
CA SER A 98 -2.29 -9.42 -6.77
C SER A 98 -3.52 -9.52 -5.86
N TRP A 99 -3.89 -10.74 -5.45
CA TRP A 99 -4.98 -11.02 -4.52
C TRP A 99 -4.61 -10.82 -3.03
N ALA A 100 -3.33 -10.66 -2.69
CA ALA A 100 -2.94 -10.51 -1.29
C ALA A 100 -3.47 -9.22 -0.65
N VAL A 101 -3.49 -8.12 -1.41
CA VAL A 101 -3.96 -6.81 -0.92
C VAL A 101 -5.41 -6.84 -0.41
N PRO A 102 -6.43 -7.31 -1.16
CA PRO A 102 -7.79 -7.37 -0.65
C PRO A 102 -7.94 -8.31 0.56
N VAL A 103 -7.15 -9.39 0.64
CA VAL A 103 -7.19 -10.31 1.79
C VAL A 103 -6.62 -9.66 3.04
N ASN A 104 -5.52 -8.92 2.90
CA ASN A 104 -4.93 -8.19 4.03
C ASN A 104 -5.92 -7.18 4.59
N ILE A 105 -6.66 -6.47 3.72
CA ILE A 105 -7.72 -5.57 4.16
C ILE A 105 -8.83 -6.34 4.89
N GLY A 106 -9.25 -7.49 4.36
CA GLY A 106 -10.22 -8.35 5.05
C GLY A 106 -9.74 -8.80 6.43
N LEU A 107 -8.49 -9.26 6.53
CA LEU A 107 -7.86 -9.63 7.80
C LEU A 107 -7.75 -8.44 8.75
N GLN A 108 -7.50 -7.23 8.25
CA GLN A 108 -7.44 -6.03 9.07
C GLN A 108 -8.79 -5.70 9.69
N VAL A 109 -9.86 -5.82 8.91
CA VAL A 109 -11.22 -5.60 9.41
C VAL A 109 -11.56 -6.64 10.48
N VAL A 110 -11.19 -7.91 10.27
CA VAL A 110 -11.33 -8.97 11.29
C VAL A 110 -10.52 -8.63 12.55
N ALA A 111 -9.29 -8.15 12.39
CA ALA A 111 -8.42 -7.76 13.50
C ALA A 111 -9.00 -6.63 14.35
N LEU A 112 -9.68 -5.66 13.72
CA LEU A 112 -10.34 -4.56 14.42
C LEU A 112 -11.48 -5.02 15.34
N PHE A 113 -12.11 -6.17 15.07
CA PHE A 113 -13.06 -6.78 16.02
C PHE A 113 -12.37 -7.32 17.30
N GLY A 114 -11.04 -7.31 17.37
CA GLY A 114 -10.26 -7.66 18.55
C GLY A 114 -10.58 -6.83 19.80
N PHE A 115 -11.21 -5.66 19.67
CA PHE A 115 -11.74 -4.88 20.81
C PHE A 115 -12.76 -5.65 21.65
N ILE A 116 -13.52 -6.55 21.03
CA ILE A 116 -14.52 -7.38 21.74
C ILE A 116 -13.83 -8.39 22.66
N ILE A 117 -12.61 -8.80 22.32
CA ILE A 117 -11.83 -9.78 23.08
C ILE A 117 -11.06 -9.09 24.21
N HIS A 118 -10.28 -8.06 23.88
CA HIS A 118 -9.48 -7.33 24.87
C HIS A 118 -9.13 -5.93 24.34
N PRO A 119 -9.26 -4.86 25.16
CA PRO A 119 -8.95 -3.49 24.72
C PRO A 119 -7.54 -3.34 24.13
N ALA A 120 -6.53 -3.95 24.75
CA ALA A 120 -5.16 -3.92 24.25
C ALA A 120 -5.00 -4.52 22.83
N VAL A 121 -5.72 -5.61 22.51
CA VAL A 121 -5.70 -6.22 21.17
C VAL A 121 -6.33 -5.27 20.17
N GLY A 122 -7.43 -4.63 20.54
CA GLY A 122 -8.08 -3.61 19.72
C GLY A 122 -7.15 -2.44 19.40
N VAL A 123 -6.42 -1.92 20.39
CA VAL A 123 -5.45 -0.84 20.18
C VAL A 123 -4.35 -1.25 19.20
N VAL A 124 -3.79 -2.46 19.36
CA VAL A 124 -2.79 -3.01 18.42
C VAL A 124 -3.36 -3.12 17.00
N ALA A 125 -4.58 -3.65 16.86
CA ALA A 125 -5.25 -3.79 15.57
C ALA A 125 -5.45 -2.45 14.85
N VAL A 126 -5.81 -1.39 15.60
CA VAL A 126 -5.96 -0.03 15.06
C VAL A 126 -4.62 0.53 14.59
N LEU A 127 -3.57 0.37 15.40
CA LEU A 127 -2.22 0.83 15.01
C LEU A 127 -1.78 0.19 13.70
N PHE A 128 -1.95 -1.12 13.55
CA PHE A 128 -1.62 -1.80 12.30
C PHE A 128 -2.56 -1.41 11.16
N ALA A 129 -3.84 -1.14 11.42
CA ALA A 129 -4.75 -0.64 10.39
C ALA A 129 -4.29 0.72 9.82
N VAL A 130 -3.77 1.60 10.67
CA VAL A 130 -3.16 2.88 10.26
C VAL A 130 -1.91 2.65 9.43
N VAL A 131 -1.04 1.71 9.84
CA VAL A 131 0.16 1.34 9.06
C VAL A 131 -0.22 0.81 7.68
N TRP A 132 -1.21 -0.09 7.59
CA TRP A 132 -1.71 -0.63 6.32
C TRP A 132 -2.30 0.46 5.43
N TRP A 133 -3.10 1.35 6.00
CA TRP A 133 -3.60 2.53 5.29
C TRP A 133 -2.45 3.34 4.68
N TYR A 134 -1.42 3.61 5.48
CA TYR A 134 -0.25 4.38 5.01
C TYR A 134 0.54 3.65 3.91
N ILE A 135 0.74 2.33 4.03
CA ILE A 135 1.40 1.55 2.98
C ILE A 135 0.61 1.59 1.67
N LEU A 136 -0.72 1.49 1.74
CA LEU A 136 -1.59 1.59 0.56
C LEU A 136 -1.59 3.00 -0.03
N TYR A 137 -1.57 4.03 0.81
CA TYR A 137 -1.41 5.42 0.38
C TYR A 137 -0.09 5.61 -0.39
N LEU A 138 1.03 5.13 0.16
CA LEU A 138 2.33 5.16 -0.52
C LEU A 138 2.29 4.40 -1.85
N ARG A 139 1.65 3.22 -1.90
CA ARG A 139 1.48 2.46 -3.14
C ARG A 139 0.77 3.28 -4.22
N ARG A 140 -0.32 3.97 -3.85
CA ARG A 140 -1.09 4.82 -4.78
C ARG A 140 -0.26 6.00 -5.25
N ASN A 141 0.40 6.68 -4.33
CA ASN A 141 1.27 7.81 -4.64
C ASN A 141 2.43 7.42 -5.58
N LEU A 142 3.08 6.28 -5.34
CA LEU A 142 4.15 5.78 -6.21
C LEU A 142 3.66 5.44 -7.62
N LEU A 143 2.50 4.79 -7.74
CA LEU A 143 1.88 4.50 -9.03
C LEU A 143 1.54 5.78 -9.80
N GLU A 144 1.03 6.81 -9.12
CA GLU A 144 0.76 8.11 -9.73
C GLU A 144 2.02 8.82 -10.20
N ARG A 145 3.11 8.76 -9.39
CA ARG A 145 4.41 9.32 -9.76
C ARG A 145 5.05 8.60 -10.95
N MET A 146 4.89 7.29 -11.04
CA MET A 146 5.32 6.48 -12.19
C MET A 146 4.58 6.87 -13.47
N LYS A 147 3.24 7.05 -13.39
CA LYS A 147 2.43 7.47 -14.55
C LYS A 147 2.84 8.85 -15.07
N ARG A 148 3.23 9.75 -14.16
CA ARG A 148 3.66 11.12 -14.50
C ARG A 148 5.13 11.22 -14.94
N GLY A 149 5.88 10.12 -15.01
CA GLY A 149 7.28 10.14 -15.46
C GLY A 149 8.25 10.87 -14.51
N LEU A 150 7.93 10.95 -13.22
CA LEU A 150 8.68 11.75 -12.23
C LEU A 150 9.85 11.01 -11.56
N LEU A 151 10.12 9.75 -11.93
CA LEU A 151 11.21 8.98 -11.34
C LEU A 151 12.50 9.16 -12.14
N THR A 152 13.60 9.50 -11.46
CA THR A 152 14.92 9.64 -12.08
C THR A 152 15.38 8.36 -12.79
N THR A 153 14.97 7.19 -12.31
CA THR A 153 15.25 5.88 -12.91
C THR A 153 14.52 5.63 -14.24
N GLN A 154 13.70 6.57 -14.72
CA GLN A 154 13.04 6.53 -16.03
C GLN A 154 13.75 7.39 -17.08
N HIS A 155 14.76 8.17 -16.65
CA HIS A 155 15.48 9.16 -17.46
C HIS A 155 16.99 8.92 -17.47
N THR A 156 17.40 7.69 -17.17
CA THR A 156 18.79 7.19 -17.28
C THR A 156 18.79 5.99 -18.18
#